data_AF-A0A2I0QHV7-F1
#
_entry.id   AF-A0A2I0QHV7-F1
#
_cell.length_a   1.000
_cell.length_b   1.000
_cell.length_c   1.000
_cell.angle_alpha   90.00
_cell.angle_beta   90.00
_cell.angle_gamma   90.00
#
_symmetry.space_group_name_H-M   'P 1'
#
loop_
_entity.id
_entity.type
_entity.pdbx_description
1 polymer ?
#
loop_
_entity_poly.entity_id
_entity_poly.type
_entity_poly.pdbx_seq_one_letter_code
_entity_poly.pdbx_strand_id
1 'polypeptide(L)'
;MRDKNLIKKSMIFGLVVVGIALMLSGNVNAYNKEGNGCCGCDSCRDCMDALNDDKWCYRTVRIYGDITNNIKTIGTQRGCIGNPENFKGKTFDCQGHTMHGNSSEPDGGIVLNHRGQNTIKNCIITGFDFGIFLYDSRSNNIINNTIYSNDYYGIVLRSSSYNTITNNNIYSNWWGIYLNYSSSNTFNTNKICDNYIYSFYISDSPSNYGSNNTCNSGWNDMGIEKGCAYRCDGTVCDADKDYYVKVYSCGGTDCNDNNANIHPNATEICNGIDDNCNYQTDEGLQQYTYFRDADSDNYGSKTNNITTCNATIPAGYVTNNTDCNDNNNQMHPGATEICDGNDNNCNNQTDEGFTQYSYFRDADNDNYGSKTNNITTCNATIPAGYIADNSDCNDNNAGINPSATEIYYDGVDNDCNTLTKDCDKDNDGFNRMGGICDGTDCNDSNAIINPSTVWFYDADNDGYGNATNYIINCDKPAGNYVLYGLGLDCDDNNDSITDECCTKFDFDNNTAIDIFDVVAA
;
A
#
# COMPACT_ATOMS: atom_id res chain seq x y z
N MET A 1 -15.29 7.49 -133.16
CA MET A 1 -13.91 7.85 -132.79
C MET A 1 -13.76 7.62 -131.30
N ARG A 2 -12.96 6.62 -130.90
CA ARG A 2 -12.79 6.21 -129.50
C ARG A 2 -12.00 7.26 -128.73
N ASP A 3 -12.54 7.65 -127.60
CA ASP A 3 -12.13 8.79 -126.79
C ASP A 3 -10.80 8.51 -126.06
N LYS A 4 -9.68 8.96 -126.65
CA LYS A 4 -8.31 8.76 -126.11
C LYS A 4 -7.99 9.65 -124.89
N ASN A 5 -8.95 10.45 -124.39
CA ASN A 5 -8.74 11.38 -123.29
C ASN A 5 -9.18 10.89 -121.91
N LEU A 6 -9.91 9.76 -121.81
CA LEU A 6 -10.27 9.19 -120.51
C LEU A 6 -9.12 8.38 -119.86
N ILE A 7 -8.21 7.82 -120.67
CA ILE A 7 -7.14 6.91 -120.19
C ILE A 7 -5.93 7.70 -119.63
N LYS A 8 -5.66 8.93 -120.09
CA LYS A 8 -4.57 9.76 -119.56
C LYS A 8 -4.88 10.40 -118.19
N LYS A 9 -6.14 10.74 -117.89
CA LYS A 9 -6.52 11.26 -116.56
C LYS A 9 -6.55 10.17 -115.49
N SER A 10 -6.88 8.93 -115.86
CA SER A 10 -6.95 7.80 -114.90
C SER A 10 -5.55 7.26 -114.53
N MET A 11 -4.54 7.35 -115.41
CA MET A 11 -3.16 6.94 -115.08
C MET A 11 -2.41 7.95 -114.22
N ILE A 12 -2.69 9.26 -114.34
CA ILE A 12 -2.04 10.29 -113.51
C ILE A 12 -2.64 10.32 -112.09
N PHE A 13 -3.93 10.07 -111.92
CA PHE A 13 -4.53 9.90 -110.59
C PHE A 13 -4.13 8.58 -109.92
N GLY A 14 -3.96 7.50 -110.69
CA GLY A 14 -3.48 6.21 -110.16
C GLY A 14 -2.03 6.26 -109.64
N LEU A 15 -1.13 6.97 -110.33
CA LEU A 15 0.26 7.12 -109.88
C LEU A 15 0.44 8.12 -108.72
N VAL A 16 -0.43 9.12 -108.59
CA VAL A 16 -0.41 10.06 -107.45
C VAL A 16 -1.03 9.42 -106.20
N VAL A 17 -2.05 8.57 -106.34
CA VAL A 17 -2.64 7.85 -105.18
C VAL A 17 -1.74 6.71 -104.69
N VAL A 18 -1.01 6.02 -105.59
CA VAL A 18 0.00 5.02 -105.19
C VAL A 18 1.29 5.69 -104.69
N GLY A 19 1.62 6.90 -105.18
CA GLY A 19 2.76 7.70 -104.69
C GLY A 19 2.52 8.39 -103.33
N ILE A 20 1.26 8.72 -102.99
CA ILE A 20 0.90 9.30 -101.68
C ILE A 20 0.67 8.21 -100.61
N ALA A 21 0.28 7.00 -101.02
CA ALA A 21 0.21 5.85 -100.11
C ALA A 21 1.59 5.28 -99.71
N LEU A 22 2.68 5.69 -100.39
CA LEU A 22 4.06 5.29 -100.10
C LEU A 22 4.97 6.44 -99.64
N MET A 23 4.39 7.61 -99.30
CA MET A 23 5.10 8.71 -98.62
C MET A 23 4.54 9.03 -97.22
N LEU A 24 3.88 8.05 -96.58
CA LEU A 24 3.70 7.98 -95.13
C LEU A 24 4.63 6.91 -94.50
N SER A 25 5.81 6.71 -95.08
CA SER A 25 6.95 6.07 -94.39
C SER A 25 7.79 7.09 -93.62
N GLY A 26 7.18 8.18 -93.16
CA GLY A 26 7.76 9.01 -92.11
C GLY A 26 7.41 8.39 -90.76
N ASN A 27 8.36 7.62 -90.21
CA ASN A 27 8.36 7.06 -88.85
C ASN A 27 6.98 6.94 -88.18
N VAL A 28 6.39 5.75 -88.17
CA VAL A 28 5.50 5.40 -87.06
C VAL A 28 6.37 5.57 -85.81
N ASN A 29 6.20 6.66 -85.07
CA ASN A 29 6.88 6.78 -83.78
C ASN A 29 6.38 5.58 -82.97
N ALA A 30 7.27 4.79 -82.39
CA ALA A 30 6.92 3.64 -81.56
C ALA A 30 5.90 4.03 -80.46
N TYR A 31 5.89 5.30 -80.06
CA TYR A 31 5.01 5.86 -79.05
C TYR A 31 4.37 7.18 -79.55
N ASN A 32 3.28 7.60 -78.90
CA ASN A 32 2.56 8.83 -79.21
C ASN A 32 3.22 10.05 -78.54
N LYS A 33 3.47 11.12 -79.31
CA LYS A 33 4.00 12.39 -78.78
C LYS A 33 2.84 13.31 -78.44
N GLU A 34 2.62 13.57 -77.15
CA GLU A 34 1.50 14.37 -76.65
C GLU A 34 1.86 15.86 -76.50
N GLY A 35 3.15 16.18 -76.58
CA GLY A 35 3.68 17.53 -76.41
C GLY A 35 4.10 17.84 -74.96
N ASN A 36 4.87 18.92 -74.79
CA ASN A 36 5.38 19.37 -73.49
C ASN A 36 6.13 18.28 -72.68
N GLY A 37 6.93 17.45 -73.36
CA GLY A 37 7.69 16.38 -72.71
C GLY A 37 6.85 15.14 -72.34
N CYS A 38 5.58 15.09 -72.74
CA CYS A 38 4.68 13.97 -72.49
C CYS A 38 4.56 13.04 -73.71
N CYS A 39 4.55 11.74 -73.43
CA CYS A 39 4.39 10.70 -74.43
C CYS A 39 3.50 9.57 -73.91
N GLY A 40 2.82 8.88 -74.83
CA GLY A 40 1.94 7.77 -74.54
C GLY A 40 2.37 6.50 -75.24
N CYS A 41 2.23 5.36 -74.59
CA CYS A 41 2.58 4.05 -75.11
C CYS A 41 1.49 3.02 -74.78
N ASP A 42 1.45 1.91 -75.52
CA ASP A 42 0.45 0.84 -75.40
C ASP A 42 1.07 -0.57 -75.41
N SER A 43 2.41 -0.66 -75.47
CA SER A 43 3.14 -1.91 -75.29
C SER A 43 4.42 -1.70 -74.47
N CYS A 44 4.96 -2.77 -73.87
CA CYS A 44 6.25 -2.72 -73.16
C CYS A 44 7.35 -2.10 -74.03
N ARG A 45 7.38 -2.45 -75.32
CA ARG A 45 8.38 -1.93 -76.26
C ARG A 45 8.23 -0.44 -76.49
N ASP A 46 7.01 0.02 -76.71
CA ASP A 46 6.73 1.43 -76.98
C ASP A 46 6.98 2.30 -75.76
N CYS A 47 6.67 1.78 -74.57
CA CYS A 47 7.00 2.43 -73.32
C CYS A 47 8.51 2.51 -73.08
N MET A 48 9.25 1.44 -73.39
CA MET A 48 10.71 1.45 -73.34
C MET A 48 11.31 2.47 -74.31
N ASP A 49 10.82 2.53 -75.55
CA ASP A 49 11.29 3.49 -76.55
C ASP A 49 10.94 4.93 -76.14
N ALA A 50 9.77 5.17 -75.55
CA ALA A 50 9.37 6.47 -75.02
C ALA A 50 10.22 6.90 -73.82
N LEU A 51 10.45 6.00 -72.85
CA LEU A 51 11.27 6.29 -71.67
C LEU A 51 12.73 6.58 -72.03
N ASN A 52 13.22 5.99 -73.11
CA ASN A 52 14.55 6.26 -73.66
C ASN A 52 14.65 7.55 -74.49
N ASP A 53 13.54 8.22 -74.83
CA ASP A 53 13.56 9.47 -75.60
C ASP A 53 13.65 10.70 -74.68
N ASP A 54 14.85 11.28 -74.57
CA ASP A 54 15.11 12.52 -73.82
C ASP A 54 14.82 13.80 -74.60
N LYS A 55 14.50 13.69 -75.89
CA LYS A 55 14.21 14.86 -76.72
C LYS A 55 12.74 15.24 -76.64
N TRP A 56 11.86 14.26 -76.74
CA TRP A 56 10.41 14.46 -76.80
C TRP A 56 9.69 13.97 -75.55
N CYS A 57 10.21 12.95 -74.87
CA CYS A 57 9.59 12.30 -73.72
C CYS A 57 10.38 12.56 -72.43
N TYR A 58 10.83 13.80 -72.24
CA TYR A 58 11.71 14.16 -71.12
C TYR A 58 10.99 14.32 -69.77
N ARG A 59 9.66 14.23 -69.72
CA ARG A 59 8.87 14.51 -68.50
C ARG A 59 8.01 13.34 -68.04
N THR A 60 7.05 12.91 -68.87
CA THR A 60 6.07 11.89 -68.47
C THR A 60 5.81 10.92 -69.60
N VAL A 61 5.87 9.62 -69.30
CA VAL A 61 5.41 8.55 -70.19
C VAL A 61 4.17 7.92 -69.56
N ARG A 62 3.10 7.81 -70.33
CA ARG A 62 1.81 7.28 -69.90
C ARG A 62 1.44 6.02 -70.66
N ILE A 63 0.67 5.13 -70.03
CA ILE A 63 0.02 4.03 -70.76
C ILE A 63 -1.47 4.31 -70.91
N TYR A 64 -2.03 3.94 -72.07
CA TYR A 64 -3.44 4.22 -72.42
C TYR A 64 -4.37 3.02 -72.34
N GLY A 65 -3.82 1.86 -72.04
CA GLY A 65 -4.54 0.61 -71.98
C GLY A 65 -3.69 -0.43 -71.28
N ASP A 66 -4.32 -1.56 -70.99
CA ASP A 66 -3.64 -2.66 -70.33
C ASP A 66 -2.61 -3.29 -71.27
N ILE A 67 -1.41 -3.51 -70.75
CA ILE A 67 -0.32 -4.17 -71.45
C ILE A 67 -0.32 -5.64 -71.02
N THR A 68 -0.90 -6.48 -71.87
CA THR A 68 -0.95 -7.94 -71.68
C THR A 68 -0.08 -8.65 -72.73
N ASN A 69 0.67 -9.69 -72.33
CA ASN A 69 1.29 -10.67 -73.24
C ASN A 69 2.40 -10.16 -74.21
N ASN A 70 3.10 -9.06 -73.91
CA ASN A 70 4.12 -8.48 -74.80
C ASN A 70 5.58 -8.60 -74.32
N ILE A 71 5.93 -9.63 -73.55
CA ILE A 71 7.32 -9.86 -73.11
C ILE A 71 8.02 -10.77 -74.13
N LYS A 72 8.33 -10.24 -75.31
CA LYS A 72 9.48 -10.75 -76.07
C LYS A 72 10.68 -9.94 -75.63
N THR A 73 11.42 -10.48 -74.65
CA THR A 73 12.79 -10.15 -74.25
C THR A 73 13.37 -8.91 -74.95
N ILE A 74 13.27 -7.74 -74.30
CA ILE A 74 14.00 -6.54 -74.72
C ILE A 74 15.40 -6.61 -74.09
N GLY A 75 16.31 -7.37 -74.72
CA GLY A 75 17.73 -7.40 -74.34
C GLY A 75 18.06 -8.15 -73.04
N THR A 76 19.13 -7.73 -72.35
CA THR A 76 19.71 -8.40 -71.17
C THR A 76 19.02 -8.07 -69.84
N GLN A 77 17.99 -7.22 -69.85
CA GLN A 77 17.29 -6.73 -68.66
C GLN A 77 15.83 -7.19 -68.73
N ARG A 78 15.52 -8.30 -68.04
CA ARG A 78 14.27 -9.04 -68.20
C ARG A 78 13.11 -8.36 -67.46
N GLY A 79 12.34 -7.54 -68.17
CA GLY A 79 11.10 -6.98 -67.66
C GLY A 79 10.32 -6.18 -68.70
N CYS A 80 9.07 -5.81 -68.40
CA CYS A 80 8.26 -4.98 -69.31
C CYS A 80 8.89 -3.59 -69.47
N ILE A 81 9.16 -2.92 -68.35
CA ILE A 81 10.04 -1.74 -68.30
C ILE A 81 11.40 -2.18 -67.77
N GLY A 82 12.20 -2.80 -68.65
CA GLY A 82 13.52 -3.34 -68.36
C GLY A 82 14.62 -2.28 -68.41
N ASN A 83 14.76 -1.47 -67.37
CA ASN A 83 15.85 -0.51 -67.13
C ASN A 83 16.23 0.41 -68.32
N PRO A 84 15.30 1.25 -68.81
CA PRO A 84 15.60 2.22 -69.86
C PRO A 84 16.80 3.12 -69.47
N GLU A 85 17.72 3.31 -70.41
CA GLU A 85 18.97 4.09 -70.25
C GLU A 85 18.68 5.53 -69.83
N ASN A 86 17.69 6.16 -70.47
CA ASN A 86 17.37 7.56 -70.24
C ASN A 86 16.18 7.77 -69.29
N PHE A 87 15.79 6.73 -68.53
CA PHE A 87 14.80 6.91 -67.48
C PHE A 87 15.45 7.55 -66.25
N LYS A 88 15.56 8.87 -66.28
CA LYS A 88 16.15 9.68 -65.22
C LYS A 88 15.36 10.97 -65.06
N GLY A 89 14.85 11.23 -63.86
CA GLY A 89 14.06 12.44 -63.61
C GLY A 89 12.68 12.46 -64.27
N LYS A 90 12.19 11.31 -64.77
CA LYS A 90 10.90 11.22 -65.48
C LYS A 90 9.82 10.59 -64.62
N THR A 91 8.57 10.76 -65.04
CA THR A 91 7.41 10.05 -64.48
C THR A 91 6.94 8.97 -65.46
N PHE A 92 6.81 7.74 -64.98
CA PHE A 92 6.04 6.70 -65.63
C PHE A 92 4.69 6.59 -64.91
N ASP A 93 3.60 6.92 -65.61
CA ASP A 93 2.25 7.01 -65.06
C ASP A 93 1.34 6.03 -65.80
N CYS A 94 0.99 4.92 -65.16
CA CYS A 94 0.16 3.92 -65.81
C CYS A 94 -1.33 4.29 -65.83
N GLN A 95 -1.74 5.41 -65.23
CA GLN A 95 -3.12 5.90 -65.26
C GLN A 95 -4.18 4.91 -64.74
N GLY A 96 -3.79 3.95 -63.90
CA GLY A 96 -4.66 2.89 -63.38
C GLY A 96 -4.74 1.64 -64.26
N HIS A 97 -4.01 1.58 -65.37
CA HIS A 97 -3.97 0.42 -66.26
C HIS A 97 -3.02 -0.67 -65.77
N THR A 98 -3.29 -1.89 -66.23
CA THR A 98 -2.57 -3.10 -65.84
C THR A 98 -1.38 -3.37 -66.76
N MET A 99 -0.25 -3.68 -66.16
CA MET A 99 0.84 -4.41 -66.80
C MET A 99 0.80 -5.85 -66.27
N HIS A 100 0.57 -6.81 -67.16
CA HIS A 100 0.44 -8.22 -66.82
C HIS A 100 1.56 -9.04 -67.48
N GLY A 101 2.35 -9.71 -66.65
CA GLY A 101 3.40 -10.62 -67.07
C GLY A 101 2.88 -11.98 -67.54
N ASN A 102 3.79 -12.90 -67.84
CA ASN A 102 3.42 -14.26 -68.28
C ASN A 102 4.13 -15.39 -67.52
N SER A 103 4.80 -15.06 -66.40
CA SER A 103 5.39 -15.98 -65.40
C SER A 103 6.19 -17.18 -65.96
N SER A 104 6.66 -17.10 -67.21
CA SER A 104 7.26 -18.23 -67.94
C SER A 104 8.78 -18.18 -67.94
N GLU A 105 9.36 -17.02 -67.63
CA GLU A 105 10.80 -16.78 -67.45
C GLU A 105 10.99 -15.70 -66.38
N PRO A 106 12.17 -15.58 -65.73
CA PRO A 106 12.39 -14.53 -64.73
C PRO A 106 12.19 -13.14 -65.32
N ASP A 107 11.07 -12.50 -64.99
CA ASP A 107 10.62 -11.23 -65.53
C ASP A 107 10.22 -10.25 -64.42
N GLY A 108 10.60 -8.98 -64.57
CA GLY A 108 10.13 -7.91 -63.71
C GLY A 108 9.06 -7.06 -64.41
N GLY A 109 8.09 -6.53 -63.67
CA GLY A 109 7.18 -5.52 -64.20
C GLY A 109 7.95 -4.26 -64.57
N ILE A 110 8.55 -3.63 -63.57
CA ILE A 110 9.46 -2.49 -63.73
C ILE A 110 10.78 -2.81 -63.03
N VAL A 111 11.88 -2.77 -63.77
CA VAL A 111 13.22 -3.04 -63.25
C VAL A 111 14.09 -1.82 -63.47
N LEU A 112 14.67 -1.27 -62.41
CA LEU A 112 15.56 -0.10 -62.46
C LEU A 112 16.92 -0.45 -61.87
N ASN A 113 17.98 -0.19 -62.61
CA ASN A 113 19.35 -0.53 -62.26
C ASN A 113 20.26 0.70 -62.42
N HIS A 114 20.82 1.22 -61.32
CA HIS A 114 21.53 2.51 -61.28
C HIS A 114 20.66 3.66 -61.85
N ARG A 115 19.40 3.76 -61.43
CA ARG A 115 18.47 4.82 -61.85
C ARG A 115 17.98 5.62 -60.65
N GLY A 116 17.63 6.88 -60.90
CA GLY A 116 17.19 7.75 -59.82
C GLY A 116 16.38 8.95 -60.26
N GLN A 117 15.75 9.60 -59.28
CA GLN A 117 14.87 10.76 -59.47
C GLN A 117 13.62 10.45 -60.31
N ASN A 118 13.29 9.17 -60.49
CA ASN A 118 12.13 8.78 -61.27
C ASN A 118 10.90 8.65 -60.39
N THR A 119 9.72 8.81 -60.99
CA THR A 119 8.44 8.52 -60.34
C THR A 119 7.71 7.43 -61.11
N ILE A 120 7.32 6.37 -60.41
CA ILE A 120 6.46 5.30 -60.91
C ILE A 120 5.13 5.42 -60.18
N LYS A 121 4.04 5.63 -60.91
CA LYS A 121 2.74 5.82 -60.25
C LYS A 121 1.54 5.27 -61.00
N ASN A 122 0.49 5.04 -60.22
CA ASN A 122 -0.82 4.61 -60.70
C ASN A 122 -0.76 3.32 -61.54
N CYS A 123 0.20 2.43 -61.30
CA CYS A 123 0.35 1.18 -62.03
C CYS A 123 -0.32 0.03 -61.31
N ILE A 124 -1.01 -0.81 -62.06
CA ILE A 124 -1.44 -2.13 -61.62
C ILE A 124 -0.44 -3.16 -62.17
N ILE A 125 0.32 -3.84 -61.32
CA ILE A 125 1.43 -4.72 -61.73
C ILE A 125 1.23 -6.13 -61.19
N THR A 126 1.14 -7.11 -62.08
CA THR A 126 0.80 -8.50 -61.71
C THR A 126 1.34 -9.53 -62.71
N GLY A 127 1.51 -10.79 -62.28
CA GLY A 127 1.92 -11.90 -63.15
C GLY A 127 3.41 -11.91 -63.53
N PHE A 128 4.26 -11.25 -62.75
CA PHE A 128 5.72 -11.24 -62.91
C PHE A 128 6.42 -11.97 -61.76
N ASP A 129 7.71 -12.29 -61.88
CA ASP A 129 8.53 -12.70 -60.71
C ASP A 129 8.63 -11.57 -59.68
N PHE A 130 8.90 -10.35 -60.18
CA PHE A 130 9.06 -9.14 -59.38
C PHE A 130 8.13 -8.04 -59.91
N GLY A 131 7.29 -7.45 -59.05
CA GLY A 131 6.47 -6.32 -59.46
C GLY A 131 7.32 -5.09 -59.82
N ILE A 132 8.00 -4.51 -58.83
CA ILE A 132 8.97 -3.43 -59.02
C ILE A 132 10.30 -3.81 -58.36
N PHE A 133 11.38 -3.78 -59.13
CA PHE A 133 12.73 -4.09 -58.65
C PHE A 133 13.68 -2.91 -58.83
N LEU A 134 14.20 -2.40 -57.70
CA LEU A 134 15.23 -1.38 -57.65
C LEU A 134 16.57 -2.03 -57.25
N TYR A 135 17.58 -1.86 -58.10
CA TYR A 135 18.96 -2.27 -57.85
C TYR A 135 19.90 -1.08 -57.96
N ASP A 136 20.72 -0.85 -56.94
CA ASP A 136 21.64 0.30 -56.82
C ASP A 136 20.99 1.65 -57.24
N SER A 137 19.72 1.82 -56.88
CA SER A 137 18.87 2.90 -57.37
C SER A 137 18.43 3.79 -56.21
N ARG A 138 18.35 5.10 -56.46
CA ARG A 138 18.18 6.10 -55.39
C ARG A 138 17.24 7.23 -55.76
N SER A 139 16.59 7.82 -54.77
CA SER A 139 15.73 8.99 -54.97
C SER A 139 14.57 8.74 -55.94
N ASN A 140 14.07 7.50 -56.03
CA ASN A 140 12.88 7.19 -56.82
C ASN A 140 11.62 7.27 -55.94
N ASN A 141 10.51 7.62 -56.55
CA ASN A 141 9.19 7.67 -55.92
C ASN A 141 8.29 6.57 -56.50
N ILE A 142 7.77 5.70 -55.66
CA ILE A 142 6.80 4.66 -56.03
C ILE A 142 5.48 5.01 -55.34
N ILE A 143 4.50 5.49 -56.11
CA ILE A 143 3.30 6.15 -55.56
C ILE A 143 2.01 5.55 -56.13
N ASN A 144 1.02 5.24 -55.29
CA ASN A 144 -0.33 4.85 -55.75
C ASN A 144 -0.35 3.62 -56.68
N ASN A 145 0.58 2.67 -56.52
CA ASN A 145 0.59 1.45 -57.32
C ASN A 145 -0.15 0.32 -56.61
N THR A 146 -0.80 -0.53 -57.39
CA THR A 146 -1.39 -1.79 -56.93
C THR A 146 -0.55 -2.94 -57.45
N ILE A 147 0.12 -3.69 -56.58
CA ILE A 147 1.12 -4.69 -56.96
C ILE A 147 0.74 -6.03 -56.34
N TYR A 148 0.34 -6.98 -57.16
CA TYR A 148 -0.24 -8.22 -56.64
C TYR A 148 -0.02 -9.43 -57.51
N SER A 149 -0.10 -10.62 -56.91
CA SER A 149 0.03 -11.91 -57.62
C SER A 149 1.28 -11.95 -58.50
N ASN A 150 2.40 -11.49 -57.94
CA ASN A 150 3.72 -11.72 -58.50
C ASN A 150 4.34 -12.92 -57.77
N ASP A 151 5.06 -13.76 -58.50
CA ASP A 151 5.47 -15.09 -58.04
C ASP A 151 6.37 -15.03 -56.82
N TYR A 152 7.18 -13.98 -56.71
CA TYR A 152 8.08 -13.80 -55.57
C TYR A 152 7.83 -12.49 -54.83
N TYR A 153 8.04 -11.33 -55.44
CA TYR A 153 8.09 -10.08 -54.66
C TYR A 153 7.19 -9.01 -55.26
N GLY A 154 6.49 -8.27 -54.40
CA GLY A 154 5.81 -7.04 -54.80
C GLY A 154 6.80 -5.94 -55.15
N ILE A 155 7.49 -5.39 -54.14
CA ILE A 155 8.55 -4.39 -54.31
C ILE A 155 9.86 -4.89 -53.71
N VAL A 156 10.96 -4.72 -54.44
CA VAL A 156 12.29 -5.12 -54.02
C VAL A 156 13.25 -3.92 -54.11
N LEU A 157 13.94 -3.63 -53.00
CA LEU A 157 15.05 -2.68 -52.94
C LEU A 157 16.32 -3.43 -52.57
N ARG A 158 17.28 -3.48 -53.49
CA ARG A 158 18.61 -4.06 -53.25
C ARG A 158 19.68 -3.01 -53.48
N SER A 159 20.51 -2.77 -52.46
CA SER A 159 21.49 -1.68 -52.45
C SER A 159 20.89 -0.32 -52.82
N SER A 160 19.60 -0.11 -52.55
CA SER A 160 18.81 1.00 -53.10
C SER A 160 18.32 1.89 -51.98
N SER A 161 18.96 3.04 -51.82
CA SER A 161 18.74 3.94 -50.68
C SER A 161 18.03 5.24 -51.09
N TYR A 162 17.42 5.94 -50.13
CA TYR A 162 16.76 7.25 -50.36
C TYR A 162 15.57 7.21 -51.32
N ASN A 163 14.86 6.09 -51.43
CA ASN A 163 13.63 5.98 -52.22
C ASN A 163 12.39 6.24 -51.34
N THR A 164 11.32 6.75 -51.93
CA THR A 164 10.04 7.01 -51.26
C THR A 164 8.96 6.10 -51.84
N ILE A 165 8.34 5.29 -51.00
CA ILE A 165 7.27 4.35 -51.34
C ILE A 165 6.02 4.82 -50.58
N THR A 166 5.01 5.30 -51.30
CA THR A 166 3.85 5.93 -50.67
C THR A 166 2.53 5.50 -51.27
N ASN A 167 1.56 5.20 -50.40
CA ASN A 167 0.18 4.87 -50.80
C ASN A 167 0.07 3.73 -51.82
N ASN A 168 0.93 2.71 -51.70
CA ASN A 168 0.85 1.52 -52.54
C ASN A 168 0.02 0.43 -51.85
N ASN A 169 -0.73 -0.33 -52.65
CA ASN A 169 -1.49 -1.49 -52.21
C ASN A 169 -0.81 -2.77 -52.72
N ILE A 170 -0.24 -3.57 -51.83
CA ILE A 170 0.65 -4.69 -52.16
C ILE A 170 0.13 -5.97 -51.50
N TYR A 171 -0.34 -6.93 -52.28
CA TYR A 171 -0.99 -8.13 -51.74
C TYR A 171 -0.83 -9.36 -52.61
N SER A 172 -1.03 -10.55 -52.06
CA SER A 172 -0.94 -11.83 -52.79
C SER A 172 0.37 -12.05 -53.54
N ASN A 173 1.48 -11.47 -53.07
CA ASN A 173 2.83 -11.82 -53.51
C ASN A 173 3.46 -12.77 -52.47
N TRP A 174 4.58 -13.42 -52.80
CA TRP A 174 5.27 -14.25 -51.80
C TRP A 174 5.79 -13.39 -50.63
N TRP A 175 6.48 -12.29 -50.95
CA TRP A 175 6.80 -11.19 -50.05
C TRP A 175 6.24 -9.86 -50.57
N GLY A 176 5.72 -9.03 -49.68
CA GLY A 176 5.19 -7.72 -50.02
C GLY A 176 6.31 -6.76 -50.44
N ILE A 177 7.08 -6.28 -49.47
CA ILE A 177 8.25 -5.42 -49.69
C ILE A 177 9.49 -6.09 -49.10
N TYR A 178 10.55 -6.19 -49.90
CA TYR A 178 11.86 -6.71 -49.50
C TYR A 178 12.95 -5.65 -49.62
N LEU A 179 13.77 -5.51 -48.58
CA LEU A 179 14.94 -4.63 -48.53
C LEU A 179 16.21 -5.42 -48.19
N ASN A 180 17.27 -5.18 -48.94
CA ASN A 180 18.62 -5.67 -48.64
C ASN A 180 19.67 -4.59 -48.92
N TYR A 181 20.55 -4.29 -47.96
CA TYR A 181 21.55 -3.21 -48.03
C TYR A 181 20.98 -1.85 -48.48
N SER A 182 19.74 -1.54 -48.10
CA SER A 182 18.93 -0.44 -48.64
C SER A 182 18.47 0.50 -47.53
N SER A 183 19.28 1.52 -47.25
CA SER A 183 19.07 2.42 -46.11
C SER A 183 18.30 3.69 -46.48
N SER A 184 17.82 4.42 -45.46
CA SER A 184 17.30 5.78 -45.65
C SER A 184 16.11 5.89 -46.62
N ASN A 185 15.32 4.82 -46.79
CA ASN A 185 14.08 4.86 -47.56
C ASN A 185 12.90 5.31 -46.67
N THR A 186 11.86 5.81 -47.33
CA THR A 186 10.64 6.29 -46.67
C THR A 186 9.42 5.50 -47.14
N PHE A 187 8.66 4.93 -46.20
CA PHE A 187 7.45 4.14 -46.47
C PHE A 187 6.25 4.77 -45.78
N ASN A 188 5.34 5.42 -46.52
CA ASN A 188 4.19 6.09 -45.92
C ASN A 188 2.87 5.56 -46.48
N THR A 189 1.90 5.28 -45.61
CA THR A 189 0.51 5.01 -46.04
C THR A 189 0.39 3.80 -46.96
N ASN A 190 1.32 2.83 -46.91
CA ASN A 190 1.23 1.63 -47.76
C ASN A 190 0.38 0.56 -47.09
N LYS A 191 -0.49 -0.10 -47.86
CA LYS A 191 -1.26 -1.26 -47.43
C LYS A 191 -0.60 -2.53 -47.97
N ILE A 192 -0.02 -3.33 -47.08
CA ILE A 192 0.82 -4.48 -47.46
C ILE A 192 0.30 -5.72 -46.73
N CYS A 193 -0.74 -6.31 -47.32
CA CYS A 193 -1.58 -7.32 -46.69
C CYS A 193 -1.66 -8.59 -47.54
N ASP A 194 -2.02 -9.71 -46.94
CA ASP A 194 -2.27 -10.98 -47.66
C ASP A 194 -1.10 -11.43 -48.56
N ASN A 195 0.13 -11.11 -48.19
CA ASN A 195 1.34 -11.65 -48.80
C ASN A 195 1.73 -12.94 -48.06
N TYR A 196 2.28 -13.92 -48.78
CA TYR A 196 2.33 -15.30 -48.32
C TYR A 196 3.22 -15.51 -47.09
N ILE A 197 4.35 -14.81 -47.00
CA ILE A 197 5.29 -14.99 -45.88
C ILE A 197 5.45 -13.71 -45.05
N TYR A 198 5.78 -12.57 -45.66
CA TYR A 198 6.03 -11.31 -44.94
C TYR A 198 5.42 -10.12 -45.67
N SER A 199 4.85 -9.17 -44.90
CA SER A 199 4.49 -7.86 -45.43
C SER A 199 5.75 -7.06 -45.74
N PHE A 200 6.62 -6.89 -44.75
CA PHE A 200 7.96 -6.33 -44.93
C PHE A 200 9.02 -7.33 -44.52
N TYR A 201 10.09 -7.40 -45.29
CA TYR A 201 11.31 -8.08 -44.90
C TYR A 201 12.51 -7.15 -45.09
N ILE A 202 13.18 -6.81 -44.00
CA ILE A 202 14.27 -5.83 -43.96
C ILE A 202 15.55 -6.52 -43.51
N SER A 203 16.55 -6.59 -44.39
CA SER A 203 17.85 -7.20 -44.14
C SER A 203 18.97 -6.20 -44.35
N ASP A 204 19.87 -6.03 -43.38
CA ASP A 204 21.05 -5.15 -43.46
C ASP A 204 20.76 -3.73 -43.99
N SER A 205 19.59 -3.20 -43.64
CA SER A 205 19.03 -1.98 -44.21
C SER A 205 18.62 -0.99 -43.10
N PRO A 206 19.60 -0.33 -42.45
CA PRO A 206 19.33 0.58 -41.34
C PRO A 206 18.65 1.88 -41.80
N SER A 207 18.11 2.62 -40.83
CA SER A 207 17.59 3.98 -41.03
C SER A 207 16.47 4.09 -42.06
N ASN A 208 15.60 3.09 -42.18
CA ASN A 208 14.37 3.23 -42.95
C ASN A 208 13.27 3.79 -42.05
N TYR A 209 12.46 4.69 -42.59
CA TYR A 209 11.45 5.45 -41.84
C TYR A 209 10.10 5.40 -42.52
N GLY A 210 9.04 5.75 -41.81
CA GLY A 210 7.71 5.77 -42.38
C GLY A 210 6.60 5.87 -41.35
N SER A 211 5.39 6.19 -41.78
CA SER A 211 4.23 6.26 -40.91
C SER A 211 2.93 5.85 -41.62
N ASN A 212 1.90 5.54 -40.82
CA ASN A 212 0.55 5.21 -41.27
C ASN A 212 0.48 3.99 -42.21
N ASN A 213 1.38 3.02 -42.08
CA ASN A 213 1.31 1.82 -42.90
C ASN A 213 0.30 0.82 -42.33
N THR A 214 -0.21 -0.06 -43.19
CA THR A 214 -1.07 -1.19 -42.80
C THR A 214 -0.35 -2.48 -43.15
N CYS A 215 -0.03 -3.31 -42.16
CA CYS A 215 0.69 -4.56 -42.37
C CYS A 215 0.49 -5.57 -41.25
N ASN A 216 0.90 -6.82 -41.49
CA ASN A 216 0.84 -7.89 -40.48
C ASN A 216 2.16 -8.07 -39.71
N SER A 217 3.31 -7.75 -40.33
CA SER A 217 4.63 -7.96 -39.75
C SER A 217 5.74 -7.21 -40.48
N GLY A 218 6.88 -7.04 -39.78
CA GLY A 218 8.15 -6.63 -40.40
C GLY A 218 8.37 -5.14 -40.61
N TRP A 219 7.47 -4.30 -40.10
CA TRP A 219 7.59 -2.84 -40.16
C TRP A 219 7.23 -2.19 -38.84
N ASN A 220 7.91 -1.09 -38.53
CA ASN A 220 7.64 -0.25 -37.37
C ASN A 220 7.40 1.17 -37.86
N ASP A 221 6.18 1.68 -37.68
CA ASP A 221 5.87 3.07 -37.98
C ASP A 221 6.58 4.01 -36.99
N MET A 222 6.97 5.18 -37.49
CA MET A 222 7.67 6.19 -36.73
C MET A 222 6.77 6.69 -35.60
N GLY A 223 7.29 6.65 -34.39
CA GLY A 223 6.53 7.00 -33.20
C GLY A 223 5.46 5.98 -32.90
N ILE A 224 5.57 4.71 -33.27
CA ILE A 224 4.69 3.66 -32.78
C ILE A 224 5.55 2.54 -32.21
N GLU A 225 5.23 2.08 -31.01
CA GLU A 225 5.88 0.94 -30.39
C GLU A 225 5.59 -0.33 -31.21
N LYS A 226 6.58 -0.79 -32.00
CA LYS A 226 6.57 -2.07 -32.73
C LYS A 226 5.32 -2.35 -33.57
N GLY A 227 5.44 -2.24 -34.89
CA GLY A 227 4.38 -2.62 -35.82
C GLY A 227 3.91 -1.48 -36.72
N CYS A 228 2.95 -1.81 -37.57
CA CYS A 228 2.23 -0.85 -38.38
C CYS A 228 1.13 -0.15 -37.57
N ALA A 229 0.79 1.09 -37.92
CA ALA A 229 -0.33 1.83 -37.33
C ALA A 229 -1.67 1.08 -37.44
N TYR A 230 -1.81 0.25 -38.48
CA TYR A 230 -2.99 -0.58 -38.70
C TYR A 230 -2.60 -2.02 -39.04
N ARG A 231 -3.39 -2.97 -38.55
CA ARG A 231 -3.35 -4.38 -38.97
C ARG A 231 -4.18 -4.58 -40.23
N CYS A 232 -3.91 -5.66 -40.96
CA CYS A 232 -4.64 -5.96 -42.20
C CYS A 232 -6.11 -6.32 -42.00
N ASP A 233 -6.50 -6.73 -40.78
CA ASP A 233 -7.90 -6.95 -40.39
C ASP A 233 -8.66 -5.66 -40.04
N GLY A 234 -7.99 -4.50 -40.15
CA GLY A 234 -8.56 -3.19 -39.84
C GLY A 234 -8.39 -2.75 -38.38
N THR A 235 -7.75 -3.55 -37.53
CA THR A 235 -7.43 -3.16 -36.15
C THR A 235 -6.51 -1.94 -36.16
N VAL A 236 -6.91 -0.89 -35.45
CA VAL A 236 -6.05 0.26 -35.10
C VAL A 236 -5.15 -0.19 -33.96
N CYS A 237 -3.85 0.06 -34.07
CA CYS A 237 -2.90 -0.41 -33.06
C CYS A 237 -2.60 0.59 -31.95
N ASP A 238 -2.80 1.89 -32.21
CA ASP A 238 -2.59 3.00 -31.29
C ASP A 238 -3.84 3.89 -31.38
N ALA A 239 -4.85 3.62 -30.56
CA ALA A 239 -6.16 4.25 -30.73
C ALA A 239 -6.24 5.64 -30.05
N ASP A 240 -5.54 5.83 -28.94
CA ASP A 240 -5.47 7.10 -28.20
C ASP A 240 -4.29 8.01 -28.60
N LYS A 241 -3.37 7.49 -29.43
CA LYS A 241 -2.26 8.22 -30.06
C LYS A 241 -1.16 8.61 -29.07
N ASP A 242 -0.89 7.76 -28.10
CA ASP A 242 0.20 7.93 -27.14
C ASP A 242 1.51 7.23 -27.56
N TYR A 243 1.48 6.54 -28.71
CA TYR A 243 2.58 5.82 -29.33
C TYR A 243 2.91 4.45 -28.74
N TYR A 244 2.17 4.02 -27.73
CA TYR A 244 2.15 2.65 -27.26
C TYR A 244 1.03 1.90 -27.97
N VAL A 245 1.22 0.60 -28.20
CA VAL A 245 0.21 -0.21 -28.92
C VAL A 245 -0.35 -1.31 -28.07
N LYS A 246 -1.62 -1.60 -28.30
CA LYS A 246 -2.37 -2.64 -27.59
C LYS A 246 -1.65 -3.99 -27.56
N VAL A 247 -1.53 -4.58 -26.36
CA VAL A 247 -0.82 -5.85 -26.13
C VAL A 247 -1.28 -7.00 -27.03
N TYR A 248 -2.53 -7.44 -26.91
CA TYR A 248 -2.95 -8.72 -27.51
C TYR A 248 -3.14 -8.67 -29.03
N SER A 249 -3.58 -7.52 -29.56
CA SER A 249 -3.94 -7.39 -30.97
C SER A 249 -2.77 -6.91 -31.83
N CYS A 250 -1.84 -6.13 -31.28
CA CYS A 250 -0.73 -5.53 -32.01
C CYS A 250 0.65 -5.92 -31.49
N GLY A 251 0.73 -6.61 -30.34
CA GLY A 251 1.99 -7.10 -29.79
C GLY A 251 2.83 -6.03 -29.10
N GLY A 252 2.21 -4.91 -28.71
CA GLY A 252 2.85 -3.86 -27.92
C GLY A 252 2.70 -4.05 -26.44
N THR A 253 2.84 -2.96 -25.70
CA THR A 253 2.88 -2.97 -24.23
C THR A 253 1.81 -2.12 -23.56
N ASP A 254 0.93 -1.48 -24.35
CA ASP A 254 -0.15 -0.66 -23.82
C ASP A 254 -1.29 -1.50 -23.23
N CYS A 255 -1.52 -1.32 -21.92
CA CYS A 255 -2.59 -1.97 -21.18
C CYS A 255 -3.95 -1.26 -21.32
N ASN A 256 -4.02 -0.02 -21.80
CA ASN A 256 -5.26 0.68 -22.11
C ASN A 256 -5.14 1.64 -23.31
N ASP A 257 -5.22 1.04 -24.50
CA ASP A 257 -5.26 1.66 -25.84
C ASP A 257 -6.43 2.64 -26.11
N ASN A 258 -7.20 3.03 -25.10
CA ASN A 258 -8.19 4.11 -25.20
C ASN A 258 -7.90 5.27 -24.24
N ASN A 259 -6.78 5.25 -23.50
CA ASN A 259 -6.39 6.28 -22.56
C ASN A 259 -4.89 6.53 -22.58
N ALA A 260 -4.50 7.61 -23.25
CA ALA A 260 -3.11 8.06 -23.43
C ALA A 260 -2.33 8.41 -22.14
N ASN A 261 -2.94 8.27 -20.96
CA ASN A 261 -2.24 8.41 -19.67
C ASN A 261 -1.94 7.06 -19.01
N ILE A 262 -2.40 5.94 -19.58
CA ILE A 262 -2.20 4.60 -19.07
C ILE A 262 -1.36 3.85 -20.10
N HIS A 263 -0.06 3.79 -19.87
CA HIS A 263 0.90 3.20 -20.79
C HIS A 263 2.21 2.92 -20.04
N PRO A 264 3.10 2.04 -20.53
CA PRO A 264 4.31 1.57 -19.84
C PRO A 264 5.25 2.59 -19.20
N ASN A 265 5.19 3.84 -19.66
CA ASN A 265 6.04 4.93 -19.20
C ASN A 265 5.25 6.03 -18.46
N ALA A 266 3.98 5.79 -18.17
CA ALA A 266 3.17 6.68 -17.36
C ALA A 266 3.74 6.74 -15.93
N THR A 267 3.43 7.82 -15.23
CA THR A 267 3.72 7.94 -13.81
C THR A 267 2.48 7.56 -13.03
N GLU A 268 2.63 6.66 -12.06
CA GLU A 268 1.53 6.27 -11.16
C GLU A 268 0.91 7.48 -10.49
N ILE A 269 -0.42 7.50 -10.44
CA ILE A 269 -1.20 8.43 -9.64
C ILE A 269 -2.15 7.63 -8.76
N CYS A 270 -2.46 8.12 -7.56
CA CYS A 270 -3.29 7.39 -6.60
C CYS A 270 -4.75 7.31 -7.07
N ASN A 271 -5.07 6.33 -7.93
CA ASN A 271 -6.36 6.18 -8.58
C ASN A 271 -6.86 4.71 -8.59
N GLY A 272 -6.07 3.76 -8.08
CA GLY A 272 -6.41 2.34 -8.06
C GLY A 272 -6.28 1.64 -9.42
N ILE A 273 -5.55 2.23 -10.36
CA ILE A 273 -5.25 1.71 -11.70
C ILE A 273 -3.72 1.54 -11.79
N ASP A 274 -3.28 0.52 -12.53
CA ASP A 274 -1.87 0.37 -12.96
C ASP A 274 -1.66 1.30 -14.16
N ASP A 275 -1.23 2.53 -13.91
CA ASP A 275 -1.08 3.55 -14.96
C ASP A 275 0.12 3.20 -15.87
N ASN A 276 1.18 2.63 -15.31
CA ASN A 276 2.42 2.34 -16.01
C ASN A 276 2.54 0.91 -16.55
N CYS A 277 1.44 0.16 -16.57
CA CYS A 277 1.32 -1.18 -17.12
C CYS A 277 2.38 -2.18 -16.62
N ASN A 278 2.84 -2.06 -15.37
CA ASN A 278 3.88 -2.93 -14.80
C ASN A 278 3.35 -4.06 -13.91
N TYR A 279 2.02 -4.20 -13.83
CA TYR A 279 1.29 -5.14 -12.99
C TYR A 279 1.35 -4.84 -11.48
N GLN A 280 1.67 -3.62 -11.11
CA GLN A 280 1.56 -3.07 -9.77
C GLN A 280 0.62 -1.87 -9.82
N THR A 281 -0.10 -1.62 -8.74
CA THR A 281 -1.11 -0.54 -8.70
C THR A 281 -0.67 0.46 -7.65
N ASP A 282 -0.66 1.74 -8.02
CA ASP A 282 -0.34 2.87 -7.15
C ASP A 282 1.04 2.73 -6.44
N GLU A 283 2.02 2.07 -7.08
CA GLU A 283 3.34 1.85 -6.48
C GLU A 283 4.24 3.10 -6.53
N GLY A 284 5.26 3.12 -5.65
CA GLY A 284 6.17 4.26 -5.54
C GLY A 284 5.54 5.54 -4.97
N LEU A 285 4.24 5.53 -4.66
CA LEU A 285 3.52 6.63 -4.04
C LEU A 285 3.70 6.66 -2.52
N GLN A 286 3.62 7.86 -1.95
CA GLN A 286 3.59 8.06 -0.50
C GLN A 286 2.35 7.36 0.09
N GLN A 287 2.56 6.51 1.08
CA GLN A 287 1.49 5.82 1.79
C GLN A 287 1.14 6.57 3.08
N TYR A 288 -0.15 6.62 3.38
CA TYR A 288 -0.74 7.19 4.60
C TYR A 288 -1.50 6.08 5.33
N THR A 289 -1.32 6.02 6.64
CA THR A 289 -2.05 5.10 7.50
C THR A 289 -3.04 5.89 8.35
N TYR A 290 -4.29 5.45 8.34
CA TYR A 290 -5.38 6.02 9.14
C TYR A 290 -5.98 4.95 10.03
N PHE A 291 -6.43 5.33 11.22
CA PHE A 291 -6.95 4.45 12.26
C PHE A 291 -8.44 4.70 12.44
N ARG A 292 -9.23 3.63 12.56
CA ARG A 292 -10.68 3.74 12.65
C ARG A 292 -11.07 4.42 13.96
N ASP A 293 -11.90 5.45 13.86
CA ASP A 293 -12.56 6.13 14.97
C ASP A 293 -14.01 5.64 15.00
N ALA A 294 -14.31 4.75 15.94
CA ALA A 294 -15.52 3.94 15.91
C ALA A 294 -16.67 4.51 16.75
N ASP A 295 -16.36 5.34 17.75
CA ASP A 295 -17.31 6.04 18.63
C ASP A 295 -17.31 7.57 18.42
N SER A 296 -16.51 8.05 17.47
CA SER A 296 -16.50 9.43 16.97
C SER A 296 -15.96 10.48 17.94
N ASP A 297 -14.90 10.16 18.68
CA ASP A 297 -14.22 11.06 19.62
C ASP A 297 -12.92 11.68 19.08
N ASN A 298 -12.54 11.32 17.85
CA ASN A 298 -11.30 11.67 17.14
C ASN A 298 -10.03 10.92 17.60
N TYR A 299 -10.17 9.85 18.36
CA TYR A 299 -9.09 8.94 18.71
C TYR A 299 -9.24 7.63 17.97
N GLY A 300 -8.12 7.14 17.44
CA GLY A 300 -8.12 5.99 16.55
C GLY A 300 -7.74 4.71 17.26
N SER A 301 -8.30 3.60 16.76
CA SER A 301 -7.98 2.25 17.20
C SER A 301 -6.49 1.90 17.05
N LYS A 302 -5.92 1.22 18.04
CA LYS A 302 -4.55 0.68 17.98
C LYS A 302 -4.35 -0.41 16.93
N THR A 303 -5.43 -1.11 16.55
CA THR A 303 -5.34 -2.32 15.72
C THR A 303 -6.09 -2.19 14.40
N ASN A 304 -7.16 -1.40 14.35
CA ASN A 304 -7.96 -1.23 13.16
C ASN A 304 -7.47 -0.04 12.33
N ASN A 305 -6.65 -0.31 11.32
CA ASN A 305 -6.09 0.70 10.44
C ASN A 305 -6.22 0.31 8.97
N ILE A 306 -6.17 1.32 8.10
CA ILE A 306 -6.06 1.19 6.66
C ILE A 306 -4.84 1.96 6.17
N THR A 307 -4.21 1.46 5.11
CA THR A 307 -3.10 2.14 4.43
C THR A 307 -3.50 2.43 2.99
N THR A 308 -3.29 3.66 2.55
CA THR A 308 -3.64 4.13 1.19
C THR A 308 -2.68 5.22 0.75
N CYS A 309 -2.52 5.40 -0.57
CA CYS A 309 -1.78 6.52 -1.14
C CYS A 309 -2.56 7.85 -1.11
N ASN A 310 -3.83 7.84 -0.70
CA ASN A 310 -4.66 9.04 -0.66
C ASN A 310 -4.39 9.82 0.64
N ALA A 311 -3.97 11.08 0.50
CA ALA A 311 -3.67 11.96 1.62
C ALA A 311 -4.93 12.47 2.37
N THR A 312 -6.11 12.25 1.82
CA THR A 312 -7.38 12.65 2.44
C THR A 312 -7.81 11.61 3.47
N ILE A 313 -8.04 12.05 4.71
CA ILE A 313 -8.53 11.18 5.79
C ILE A 313 -9.90 10.60 5.39
N PRO A 314 -10.05 9.27 5.32
CA PRO A 314 -11.33 8.63 5.04
C PRO A 314 -12.35 8.90 6.15
N ALA A 315 -13.64 8.95 5.79
CA ALA A 315 -14.70 9.15 6.78
C ALA A 315 -14.70 8.02 7.83
N GLY A 316 -14.76 8.38 9.12
CA GLY A 316 -14.69 7.43 10.23
C GLY A 316 -13.27 6.97 10.60
N TYR A 317 -12.24 7.71 10.14
CA TYR A 317 -10.85 7.45 10.50
C TYR A 317 -10.15 8.73 10.98
N VAL A 318 -9.06 8.56 11.71
CA VAL A 318 -8.17 9.63 12.21
C VAL A 318 -6.70 9.23 12.05
N THR A 319 -5.78 10.16 12.34
CA THR A 319 -4.34 9.98 12.13
C THR A 319 -3.59 9.43 13.36
N ASN A 320 -4.22 9.41 14.53
CA ASN A 320 -3.65 8.88 15.76
C ASN A 320 -4.21 7.47 16.03
N ASN A 321 -3.53 6.70 16.89
CA ASN A 321 -3.93 5.35 17.28
C ASN A 321 -3.98 5.20 18.81
N THR A 322 -4.38 6.26 19.50
CA THR A 322 -4.17 6.39 20.96
C THR A 322 -5.39 6.04 21.80
N ASP A 323 -6.49 5.64 21.17
CA ASP A 323 -7.71 5.25 21.86
C ASP A 323 -7.48 4.03 22.78
N CYS A 324 -8.00 4.10 24.01
CA CYS A 324 -8.00 2.97 24.94
C CYS A 324 -9.32 2.19 24.93
N ASN A 325 -10.42 2.74 24.38
CA ASN A 325 -11.68 2.06 24.19
C ASN A 325 -12.46 2.59 22.97
N ASP A 326 -12.23 1.96 21.81
CA ASP A 326 -12.90 2.23 20.52
C ASP A 326 -14.45 2.16 20.50
N ASN A 327 -15.12 1.90 21.63
CA ASN A 327 -16.59 1.85 21.70
C ASN A 327 -17.17 2.83 22.72
N ASN A 328 -16.36 3.68 23.34
CA ASN A 328 -16.79 4.63 24.36
C ASN A 328 -16.07 5.98 24.22
N ASN A 329 -16.75 6.96 23.64
CA ASN A 329 -16.26 8.32 23.41
C ASN A 329 -15.96 9.15 24.68
N GLN A 330 -16.15 8.58 25.87
CA GLN A 330 -15.72 9.18 27.14
C GLN A 330 -14.40 8.58 27.64
N MET A 331 -13.80 7.64 26.89
CA MET A 331 -12.62 6.88 27.28
C MET A 331 -11.49 7.05 26.27
N HIS A 332 -10.83 8.20 26.32
CA HIS A 332 -9.80 8.59 25.38
C HIS A 332 -8.74 9.48 26.04
N PRO A 333 -7.54 9.64 25.43
CA PRO A 333 -6.51 10.53 25.95
C PRO A 333 -7.04 11.92 26.33
N GLY A 334 -6.82 12.32 27.58
CA GLY A 334 -7.25 13.62 28.09
C GLY A 334 -8.75 13.78 28.34
N ALA A 335 -9.54 12.70 28.36
CA ALA A 335 -10.89 12.73 28.90
C ALA A 335 -10.89 13.16 30.38
N THR A 336 -12.05 13.52 30.92
CA THR A 336 -12.19 13.83 32.35
C THR A 336 -12.46 12.54 33.11
N GLU A 337 -11.68 12.28 34.16
CA GLU A 337 -11.92 11.15 35.05
C GLU A 337 -13.27 11.24 35.75
N ILE A 338 -13.93 10.10 35.87
CA ILE A 338 -15.15 9.92 36.63
C ILE A 338 -14.87 8.77 37.59
N CYS A 339 -15.29 8.91 38.85
CA CYS A 339 -15.17 7.85 39.86
C CYS A 339 -16.05 6.64 39.51
N ASP A 340 -15.60 5.80 38.60
CA ASP A 340 -16.32 4.64 38.06
C ASP A 340 -15.46 3.37 38.00
N GLY A 341 -14.19 3.46 38.42
CA GLY A 341 -13.25 2.35 38.43
C GLY A 341 -12.60 2.07 37.08
N ASN A 342 -12.79 2.94 36.08
CA ASN A 342 -12.10 2.90 34.79
C ASN A 342 -11.07 4.03 34.68
N ASP A 343 -10.09 3.85 33.80
CA ASP A 343 -9.17 4.91 33.36
C ASP A 343 -9.82 5.62 32.17
N ASN A 344 -10.52 6.74 32.41
CA ASN A 344 -11.25 7.42 31.35
C ASN A 344 -10.30 8.18 30.42
N ASN A 345 -9.18 8.68 30.93
CA ASN A 345 -8.27 9.56 30.18
C ASN A 345 -7.06 8.82 29.58
N CYS A 346 -7.04 7.49 29.71
CA CYS A 346 -6.03 6.58 29.19
C CYS A 346 -4.60 6.87 29.68
N ASN A 347 -4.42 7.37 30.91
CA ASN A 347 -3.09 7.70 31.45
C ASN A 347 -2.46 6.58 32.31
N ASN A 348 -3.14 5.43 32.43
CA ASN A 348 -2.82 4.29 33.30
C ASN A 348 -2.97 4.57 34.80
N GLN A 349 -3.81 5.52 35.17
CA GLN A 349 -4.29 5.76 36.52
C GLN A 349 -5.81 5.64 36.49
N THR A 350 -6.39 5.14 37.58
CA THR A 350 -7.83 4.92 37.70
C THR A 350 -8.35 5.85 38.76
N ASP A 351 -9.38 6.62 38.42
CA ASP A 351 -10.06 7.57 39.31
C ASP A 351 -9.10 8.56 40.01
N GLU A 352 -8.08 9.09 39.31
CA GLU A 352 -7.17 10.05 39.92
C GLU A 352 -7.80 11.43 40.14
N GLY A 353 -7.26 12.18 41.10
CA GLY A 353 -7.79 13.50 41.47
C GLY A 353 -9.04 13.45 42.37
N PHE A 354 -9.59 12.26 42.64
CA PHE A 354 -10.65 12.06 43.63
C PHE A 354 -10.09 11.81 45.03
N THR A 355 -10.89 12.19 46.04
CA THR A 355 -10.60 11.80 47.43
C THR A 355 -10.85 10.31 47.59
N GLN A 356 -9.88 9.59 48.17
CA GLN A 356 -9.97 8.15 48.40
C GLN A 356 -10.47 7.87 49.82
N TYR A 357 -11.45 6.98 49.92
CA TYR A 357 -12.04 6.48 51.16
C TYR A 357 -11.62 5.04 51.38
N SER A 358 -11.23 4.72 52.61
CA SER A 358 -10.96 3.35 53.03
C SER A 358 -12.13 2.84 53.88
N TYR A 359 -12.63 1.66 53.52
CA TYR A 359 -13.67 0.95 54.28
C TYR A 359 -13.17 -0.44 54.64
N PHE A 360 -13.51 -0.90 55.83
CA PHE A 360 -13.02 -2.11 56.45
C PHE A 360 -14.15 -3.13 56.54
N ARG A 361 -13.87 -4.38 56.18
CA ARG A 361 -14.89 -5.42 56.10
C ARG A 361 -15.47 -5.69 57.50
N ASP A 362 -16.79 -5.60 57.60
CA ASP A 362 -17.56 -5.98 58.79
C ASP A 362 -18.12 -7.39 58.53
N ALA A 363 -17.47 -8.40 59.09
CA ALA A 363 -17.66 -9.79 58.69
C ALA A 363 -18.71 -10.52 59.53
N ASP A 364 -18.94 -10.08 60.76
CA ASP A 364 -19.94 -10.60 61.70
C ASP A 364 -21.10 -9.64 61.97
N ASN A 365 -21.06 -8.42 61.41
CA ASN A 365 -22.11 -7.39 61.40
C ASN A 365 -22.33 -6.68 62.74
N ASP A 366 -21.25 -6.32 63.44
CA ASP A 366 -21.31 -5.56 64.69
C ASP A 366 -20.98 -4.05 64.53
N ASN A 367 -20.69 -3.61 63.31
CA ASN A 367 -20.26 -2.26 62.92
C ASN A 367 -18.81 -1.90 63.29
N TYR A 368 -17.98 -2.87 63.61
CA TYR A 368 -16.53 -2.71 63.71
C TYR A 368 -15.87 -3.45 62.56
N GLY A 369 -14.92 -2.79 61.89
CA GLY A 369 -14.29 -3.34 60.70
C GLY A 369 -12.93 -3.96 60.98
N SER A 370 -12.57 -4.94 60.15
CA SER A 370 -11.26 -5.61 60.21
C SER A 370 -10.08 -4.67 60.04
N LYS A 371 -9.06 -4.80 60.89
CA LYS A 371 -7.79 -4.03 60.77
C LYS A 371 -7.02 -4.26 59.47
N THR A 372 -7.22 -5.40 58.81
CA THR A 372 -6.39 -5.82 57.68
C THR A 372 -7.16 -5.97 56.37
N ASN A 373 -8.47 -6.20 56.45
CA ASN A 373 -9.31 -6.40 55.28
C ASN A 373 -10.04 -5.09 54.92
N ASN A 374 -9.37 -4.23 54.16
CA ASN A 374 -9.95 -3.00 53.65
C ASN A 374 -10.03 -2.96 52.13
N ILE A 375 -10.95 -2.14 51.64
CA ILE A 375 -11.01 -1.67 50.27
C ILE A 375 -10.77 -0.17 50.25
N THR A 376 -10.21 0.34 49.16
CA THR A 376 -10.06 1.77 48.91
C THR A 376 -10.85 2.14 47.65
N THR A 377 -11.64 3.20 47.70
CA THR A 377 -12.50 3.67 46.61
C THR A 377 -12.68 5.19 46.68
N CYS A 378 -12.92 5.84 45.54
CA CYS A 378 -13.27 7.25 45.47
C CYS A 378 -14.75 7.54 45.80
N ASN A 379 -15.58 6.50 46.02
CA ASN A 379 -16.98 6.66 46.40
C ASN A 379 -17.13 6.86 47.91
N ALA A 380 -17.76 7.98 48.30
CA ALA A 380 -18.00 8.32 49.71
C ALA A 380 -19.09 7.46 50.39
N THR A 381 -19.81 6.63 49.63
CA THR A 381 -20.84 5.75 50.16
C THR A 381 -20.21 4.46 50.67
N ILE A 382 -20.45 4.11 51.92
CA ILE A 382 -19.97 2.86 52.53
C ILE A 382 -20.53 1.66 51.76
N PRO A 383 -19.67 0.79 51.19
CA PRO A 383 -20.12 -0.41 50.50
C PRO A 383 -20.77 -1.42 51.45
N ALA A 384 -21.71 -2.22 50.94
CA ALA A 384 -22.39 -3.24 51.75
C ALA A 384 -21.38 -4.26 52.31
N GLY A 385 -21.48 -4.54 53.62
CA GLY A 385 -20.56 -5.44 54.32
C GLY A 385 -19.23 -4.80 54.73
N TYR A 386 -19.14 -3.48 54.68
CA TYR A 386 -18.00 -2.70 55.15
C TYR A 386 -18.45 -1.57 56.09
N ILE A 387 -17.53 -1.05 56.88
CA ILE A 387 -17.70 0.10 57.77
C ILE A 387 -16.46 1.00 57.71
N ALA A 388 -16.56 2.26 58.15
CA ALA A 388 -15.42 3.19 58.16
C ALA A 388 -14.46 2.95 59.34
N ASP A 389 -14.94 2.31 60.39
CA ASP A 389 -14.17 1.98 61.58
C ASP A 389 -13.33 0.71 61.35
N ASN A 390 -12.12 0.64 61.91
CA ASN A 390 -11.20 -0.50 61.75
C ASN A 390 -10.76 -1.13 63.07
N SER A 391 -11.54 -0.96 64.14
CA SER A 391 -11.10 -1.28 65.51
C SER A 391 -11.48 -2.68 65.97
N ASP A 392 -12.09 -3.51 65.13
CA ASP A 392 -12.44 -4.89 65.45
C ASP A 392 -11.19 -5.72 65.79
N CYS A 393 -11.25 -6.49 66.89
CA CYS A 393 -10.22 -7.45 67.27
C CYS A 393 -10.61 -8.90 66.96
N ASN A 394 -11.87 -9.18 66.61
CA ASN A 394 -12.33 -10.49 66.19
C ASN A 394 -13.43 -10.44 65.12
N ASP A 395 -13.00 -10.35 63.85
CA ASP A 395 -13.82 -10.36 62.63
C ASP A 395 -14.80 -11.56 62.45
N ASN A 396 -14.91 -12.49 63.40
CA ASN A 396 -15.83 -13.63 63.32
C ASN A 396 -16.77 -13.72 64.53
N ASN A 397 -16.73 -12.77 65.45
CA ASN A 397 -17.56 -12.77 66.64
C ASN A 397 -18.02 -11.36 67.04
N ALA A 398 -19.25 -11.03 66.67
CA ALA A 398 -19.93 -9.77 66.97
C ALA A 398 -20.07 -9.42 68.47
N GLY A 399 -19.72 -10.35 69.37
CA GLY A 399 -19.66 -10.11 70.81
C GLY A 399 -18.30 -9.64 71.33
N ILE A 400 -17.27 -9.62 70.48
CA ILE A 400 -15.89 -9.25 70.83
C ILE A 400 -15.51 -8.04 69.97
N ASN A 401 -15.69 -6.84 70.53
CA ASN A 401 -15.45 -5.57 69.85
C ASN A 401 -15.22 -4.44 70.88
N PRO A 402 -14.74 -3.26 70.47
CA PRO A 402 -14.43 -2.15 71.37
C PRO A 402 -15.56 -1.61 72.26
N SER A 403 -16.81 -1.97 71.97
CA SER A 403 -17.97 -1.61 72.79
C SER A 403 -18.47 -2.73 73.69
N ALA A 404 -17.92 -3.94 73.56
CA ALA A 404 -18.24 -5.05 74.42
C ALA A 404 -17.81 -4.74 75.86
N THR A 405 -18.38 -5.49 76.80
CA THR A 405 -17.95 -5.43 78.19
C THR A 405 -16.97 -6.56 78.43
N GLU A 406 -15.82 -6.25 79.03
CA GLU A 406 -14.86 -7.28 79.40
C GLU A 406 -15.47 -8.32 80.35
N ILE A 407 -15.31 -9.60 80.01
CA ILE A 407 -15.77 -10.71 80.84
C ILE A 407 -14.53 -11.36 81.45
N TYR A 408 -14.26 -11.03 82.71
CA TYR A 408 -13.10 -11.57 83.40
C TYR A 408 -13.08 -13.12 83.45
N TYR A 409 -11.88 -13.65 83.24
CA TYR A 409 -11.45 -15.05 83.31
C TYR A 409 -12.02 -15.97 82.22
N ASP A 410 -12.39 -15.44 81.06
CA ASP A 410 -12.80 -16.27 79.92
C ASP A 410 -11.67 -16.51 78.89
N GLY A 411 -10.51 -15.86 79.08
CA GLY A 411 -9.32 -16.00 78.25
C GLY A 411 -9.37 -15.19 76.95
N VAL A 412 -10.33 -14.28 76.81
CA VAL A 412 -10.58 -13.49 75.61
C VAL A 412 -10.63 -12.00 75.97
N ASP A 413 -9.89 -11.18 75.23
CA ASP A 413 -10.02 -9.71 75.28
C ASP A 413 -11.31 -9.34 74.55
N ASN A 414 -12.40 -9.20 75.31
CA ASN A 414 -13.74 -9.05 74.76
C ASN A 414 -14.00 -7.63 74.29
N ASP A 415 -13.46 -6.64 75.00
CA ASP A 415 -13.62 -5.22 74.68
C ASP A 415 -12.49 -4.64 73.83
N CYS A 416 -11.63 -5.49 73.27
CA CYS A 416 -10.49 -5.13 72.41
C CYS A 416 -9.57 -4.08 73.04
N ASN A 417 -9.53 -3.99 74.37
CA ASN A 417 -8.79 -3.00 75.11
C ASN A 417 -7.74 -3.68 75.97
N THR A 418 -6.48 -3.55 75.55
CA THR A 418 -5.33 -4.19 76.23
C THR A 418 -5.08 -3.71 77.66
N LEU A 419 -5.78 -2.66 78.13
CA LEU A 419 -5.69 -2.15 79.50
C LEU A 419 -6.65 -2.86 80.46
N THR A 420 -7.75 -3.41 79.98
CA THR A 420 -8.71 -4.23 80.73
C THR A 420 -8.25 -5.68 80.66
N LYS A 421 -7.34 -6.06 81.55
CA LYS A 421 -6.78 -7.42 81.53
C LYS A 421 -7.80 -8.43 82.07
N ASP A 422 -8.05 -9.48 81.29
CA ASP A 422 -8.89 -10.64 81.64
C ASP A 422 -8.60 -11.25 83.03
N CYS A 423 -7.36 -11.13 83.50
CA CYS A 423 -6.88 -11.79 84.71
C CYS A 423 -6.63 -10.89 85.94
N ASP A 424 -6.85 -9.57 85.85
CA ASP A 424 -6.54 -8.60 86.93
C ASP A 424 -7.75 -7.67 87.10
N LYS A 425 -8.68 -8.06 87.97
CA LYS A 425 -10.00 -7.40 88.05
C LYS A 425 -9.96 -6.10 88.85
N ASP A 426 -9.13 -6.02 89.87
CA ASP A 426 -8.97 -4.82 90.70
C ASP A 426 -7.81 -3.91 90.28
N ASN A 427 -7.06 -4.31 89.23
CA ASN A 427 -5.99 -3.56 88.57
C ASN A 427 -4.81 -3.24 89.50
N ASP A 428 -4.46 -4.17 90.40
CA ASP A 428 -3.31 -4.03 91.30
C ASP A 428 -1.99 -4.54 90.71
N GLY A 429 -2.06 -5.12 89.50
CA GLY A 429 -0.92 -5.64 88.76
C GLY A 429 -0.64 -7.13 89.03
N PHE A 430 -1.36 -7.76 89.95
CA PHE A 430 -1.29 -9.19 90.23
C PHE A 430 -2.50 -9.90 89.60
N ASN A 431 -2.22 -10.85 88.71
CA ASN A 431 -3.28 -11.68 88.15
C ASN A 431 -3.90 -12.57 89.25
N ARG A 432 -5.18 -12.87 89.12
CA ARG A 432 -5.94 -13.82 89.95
C ARG A 432 -5.18 -15.14 90.16
N MET A 433 -5.13 -15.59 91.41
CA MET A 433 -4.64 -16.93 91.73
C MET A 433 -5.66 -18.02 91.32
N GLY A 434 -5.30 -18.81 90.31
CA GLY A 434 -5.99 -20.04 89.90
C GLY A 434 -6.99 -19.88 88.75
N GLY A 435 -7.26 -20.99 88.05
CA GLY A 435 -8.12 -21.01 86.85
C GLY A 435 -7.31 -20.88 85.56
N ILE A 436 -7.82 -20.11 84.59
CA ILE A 436 -7.13 -19.77 83.32
C ILE A 436 -5.97 -18.79 83.57
N CYS A 437 -6.05 -18.03 84.67
CA CYS A 437 -5.03 -17.08 85.10
C CYS A 437 -4.00 -17.78 86.01
N ASP A 438 -2.75 -17.84 85.56
CA ASP A 438 -1.60 -18.33 86.33
C ASP A 438 -1.00 -17.19 87.15
N GLY A 439 -1.84 -16.60 88.00
CA GLY A 439 -1.52 -15.45 88.83
C GLY A 439 -1.25 -15.80 90.28
N THR A 440 -0.90 -14.79 91.06
CA THR A 440 -0.54 -14.93 92.48
C THR A 440 -1.48 -14.16 93.40
N ASP A 441 -2.44 -13.41 92.85
CA ASP A 441 -3.34 -12.59 93.65
C ASP A 441 -4.31 -13.42 94.49
N CYS A 442 -4.21 -13.22 95.80
CA CYS A 442 -5.03 -13.91 96.79
C CYS A 442 -6.42 -13.29 96.96
N ASN A 443 -6.67 -12.06 96.52
CA ASN A 443 -8.00 -11.47 96.54
C ASN A 443 -8.24 -10.48 95.39
N ASP A 444 -8.65 -11.04 94.28
CA ASP A 444 -8.93 -10.40 92.98
C ASP A 444 -10.22 -9.58 92.94
N SER A 445 -10.54 -8.94 94.05
CA SER A 445 -11.55 -7.90 94.16
C SER A 445 -11.13 -6.85 95.19
N ASN A 446 -9.90 -6.91 95.69
CA ASN A 446 -9.32 -6.00 96.65
C ASN A 446 -7.80 -5.87 96.41
N ALA A 447 -7.44 -4.81 95.69
CA ALA A 447 -6.08 -4.43 95.31
C ALA A 447 -5.06 -4.27 96.47
N ILE A 448 -5.50 -4.33 97.73
CA ILE A 448 -4.63 -4.25 98.92
C ILE A 448 -4.18 -5.65 99.38
N ILE A 449 -4.95 -6.71 99.04
CA ILE A 449 -4.72 -8.09 99.47
C ILE A 449 -4.21 -8.91 98.28
N ASN A 450 -2.88 -8.97 98.15
CA ASN A 450 -2.11 -9.63 97.10
C ASN A 450 -0.82 -10.25 97.71
N PRO A 451 0.09 -10.87 96.94
CA PRO A 451 1.31 -11.49 97.47
C PRO A 451 2.26 -10.55 98.21
N SER A 452 2.17 -9.27 97.91
CA SER A 452 2.98 -8.22 98.53
C SER A 452 2.30 -7.61 99.76
N THR A 453 1.14 -8.13 100.17
CA THR A 453 0.44 -7.62 101.35
C THR A 453 1.27 -7.80 102.62
N VAL A 454 1.47 -6.68 103.30
CA VAL A 454 2.21 -6.61 104.56
C VAL A 454 1.25 -6.64 105.74
N TRP A 455 1.45 -7.62 106.63
CA TRP A 455 0.72 -7.80 107.87
C TRP A 455 1.66 -7.50 109.05
N PHE A 456 1.27 -6.56 109.91
CA PHE A 456 2.07 -6.11 111.06
C PHE A 456 1.57 -6.79 112.33
N TYR A 457 2.48 -7.29 113.17
CA TYR A 457 2.10 -7.93 114.44
C TYR A 457 1.60 -6.85 115.42
N ASP A 458 0.46 -7.12 116.04
CA ASP A 458 -0.20 -6.27 117.03
C ASP A 458 -0.14 -7.01 118.38
N ALA A 459 0.76 -6.56 119.25
CA ALA A 459 1.12 -7.31 120.45
C ALA A 459 0.14 -7.09 121.62
N ASP A 460 -0.47 -5.91 121.72
CA ASP A 460 -1.39 -5.52 122.79
C ASP A 460 -2.88 -5.52 122.38
N ASN A 461 -3.17 -5.74 121.09
CA ASN A 461 -4.50 -5.91 120.49
C ASN A 461 -5.32 -4.62 120.38
N ASP A 462 -4.67 -3.49 120.15
CA ASP A 462 -5.33 -2.20 119.96
C ASP A 462 -5.73 -1.90 118.50
N GLY A 463 -5.27 -2.72 117.55
CA GLY A 463 -5.54 -2.59 116.12
C GLY A 463 -4.43 -1.93 115.30
N TYR A 464 -3.34 -1.50 115.93
CA TYR A 464 -2.15 -0.91 115.31
C TYR A 464 -0.98 -1.90 115.38
N GLY A 465 -0.17 -1.97 114.34
CA GLY A 465 0.87 -3.00 114.21
C GLY A 465 2.29 -2.45 114.24
N ASN A 466 3.25 -3.27 114.66
CA ASN A 466 4.64 -2.88 114.76
C ASN A 466 5.37 -2.84 113.42
N ALA A 467 5.83 -1.66 113.00
CA ALA A 467 6.55 -1.43 111.75
C ALA A 467 7.81 -2.31 111.54
N THR A 468 8.41 -2.78 112.63
CA THR A 468 9.64 -3.60 112.62
C THR A 468 9.37 -5.10 112.75
N ASN A 469 8.13 -5.50 113.04
CA ASN A 469 7.70 -6.89 113.16
C ASN A 469 6.51 -7.17 112.24
N TYR A 470 6.81 -7.48 110.99
CA TYR A 470 5.82 -7.74 109.96
C TYR A 470 6.11 -9.03 109.19
N ILE A 471 5.08 -9.53 108.52
CA ILE A 471 5.13 -10.67 107.60
C ILE A 471 4.47 -10.25 106.29
N ILE A 472 5.11 -10.56 105.18
CA ILE A 472 4.51 -10.44 103.85
C ILE A 472 3.83 -11.76 103.52
N ASN A 473 2.52 -11.74 103.32
CA ASN A 473 1.77 -12.93 102.97
C ASN A 473 0.42 -12.58 102.34
N CYS A 474 -0.03 -13.40 101.40
CA CYS A 474 -1.34 -13.34 100.78
C CYS A 474 -2.48 -13.31 101.80
N ASP A 475 -2.49 -14.31 102.70
CA ASP A 475 -3.50 -14.45 103.74
C ASP A 475 -3.00 -13.91 105.08
N LYS A 476 -3.92 -13.36 105.88
CA LYS A 476 -3.62 -12.91 107.25
C LYS A 476 -2.92 -14.02 108.05
N PRO A 477 -1.67 -13.82 108.51
CA PRO A 477 -0.95 -14.80 109.30
C PRO A 477 -1.69 -15.18 110.60
N ALA A 478 -1.47 -16.41 111.08
CA ALA A 478 -2.02 -16.85 112.35
C ALA A 478 -1.37 -16.07 113.51
N GLY A 479 -2.21 -15.47 114.37
CA GLY A 479 -1.78 -14.57 115.45
C GLY A 479 -2.53 -13.24 115.37
N ASN A 480 -2.16 -12.30 116.22
CA ASN A 480 -2.74 -10.96 116.16
C ASN A 480 -1.92 -10.10 115.21
N TYR A 481 -2.34 -10.07 113.95
CA TYR A 481 -1.74 -9.25 112.90
C TYR A 481 -2.78 -8.31 112.29
N VAL A 482 -2.38 -7.09 111.95
CA VAL A 482 -3.23 -6.06 111.34
C VAL A 482 -2.67 -5.60 110.00
N LEU A 483 -3.55 -5.15 109.11
CA LEU A 483 -3.19 -4.66 107.79
C LEU A 483 -2.67 -3.23 107.91
N TYR A 484 -1.66 -2.87 107.11
CA TYR A 484 -1.02 -1.54 107.09
C TYR A 484 -2.00 -0.35 107.15
N GLY A 485 -3.17 -0.49 106.51
CA GLY A 485 -4.20 0.55 106.44
C GLY A 485 -4.87 0.94 107.77
N LEU A 486 -4.52 0.31 108.90
CA LEU A 486 -5.03 0.65 110.24
C LEU A 486 -4.03 1.49 111.08
N GLY A 487 -2.77 1.63 110.67
CA GLY A 487 -1.73 2.44 111.33
C GLY A 487 -0.60 1.63 111.97
N LEU A 488 0.44 2.33 112.46
CA LEU A 488 1.64 1.72 113.07
C LEU A 488 1.75 2.08 114.56
N ASP A 489 2.04 1.09 115.41
CA ASP A 489 2.24 1.24 116.85
C ASP A 489 3.71 1.59 117.18
N CYS A 490 3.91 2.49 118.14
CA CYS A 490 5.22 2.94 118.60
C CYS A 490 5.63 2.38 119.98
N ASP A 491 4.72 1.72 120.71
CA ASP A 491 4.99 0.98 121.95
C ASP A 491 4.05 -0.25 122.08
N ASP A 492 4.42 -1.32 121.38
CA ASP A 492 3.84 -2.68 121.37
C ASP A 492 3.51 -3.37 122.71
N ASN A 493 3.78 -2.73 123.84
CA ASN A 493 3.44 -3.28 125.14
C ASN A 493 2.41 -2.43 125.88
N ASN A 494 1.78 -1.46 125.21
CA ASN A 494 0.95 -0.44 125.84
C ASN A 494 -0.15 0.10 124.91
N ASP A 495 -1.34 -0.48 125.07
CA ASP A 495 -2.59 -0.22 124.31
C ASP A 495 -3.11 1.23 124.29
N SER A 496 -2.42 2.12 125.02
CA SER A 496 -2.77 3.52 125.20
C SER A 496 -1.88 4.48 124.38
N ILE A 497 -0.85 3.97 123.67
CA ILE A 497 0.10 4.78 122.89
C ILE A 497 0.09 4.37 121.41
N THR A 498 -0.83 4.93 120.63
CA THR A 498 -1.08 4.50 119.24
C THR A 498 -0.43 5.34 118.13
N ASP A 499 0.11 6.55 118.41
CA ASP A 499 0.58 7.46 117.31
C ASP A 499 1.57 8.59 117.71
N GLU A 500 2.04 8.70 118.97
CA GLU A 500 2.70 9.94 119.45
C GLU A 500 4.25 10.00 119.34
N CYS A 501 4.89 9.15 118.53
CA CYS A 501 6.37 9.12 118.36
C CYS A 501 6.92 9.53 116.98
N CYS A 502 6.10 9.97 116.03
CA CYS A 502 6.59 10.37 114.69
C CYS A 502 7.09 11.84 114.61
N THR A 503 7.97 12.25 115.53
CA THR A 503 8.77 13.50 115.37
C THR A 503 10.29 13.26 115.38
N LYS A 504 10.74 12.01 115.24
CA LYS A 504 12.18 11.67 115.13
C LYS A 504 12.60 10.85 113.91
N PHE A 505 11.69 10.60 112.97
CA PHE A 505 12.04 10.16 111.61
C PHE A 505 11.60 11.25 110.63
N ASP A 506 12.56 12.10 110.27
CA ASP A 506 12.51 13.02 109.13
C ASP A 506 12.61 12.16 107.86
N PHE A 507 11.53 12.11 107.06
CA PHE A 507 11.28 11.13 106.00
C PHE A 507 11.61 11.64 104.59
N ASP A 508 12.57 12.57 104.42
CA ASP A 508 12.97 13.00 103.08
C ASP A 508 14.38 13.65 102.93
N ASN A 509 15.39 13.30 103.74
CA ASN A 509 16.78 13.68 103.38
C ASN A 509 17.87 12.59 103.56
N ASN A 510 17.93 11.73 102.53
CA ASN A 510 19.12 11.17 101.87
C ASN A 510 19.77 9.85 102.39
N THR A 511 19.91 8.87 101.49
CA THR A 511 20.92 7.78 101.45
C THR A 511 20.88 6.61 102.44
N ALA A 512 19.71 6.02 102.72
CA ALA A 512 19.60 4.61 103.14
C ALA A 512 18.27 4.01 102.64
N ILE A 513 18.28 2.72 102.29
CA ILE A 513 17.09 1.95 101.87
C ILE A 513 16.08 1.98 103.03
N ASP A 514 14.86 2.44 102.75
CA ASP A 514 13.73 2.44 103.68
C ASP A 514 12.66 1.46 103.20
N ILE A 515 11.82 0.96 104.10
CA ILE A 515 10.76 -0.04 103.86
C ILE A 515 9.71 0.43 102.83
N PHE A 516 9.64 1.73 102.52
CA PHE A 516 8.84 2.24 101.41
C PHE A 516 9.39 1.91 100.01
N ASP A 517 10.64 1.45 99.89
CA ASP A 517 11.19 0.90 98.63
C ASP A 517 10.83 -0.59 98.41
N VAL A 518 10.06 -1.22 99.31
CA VAL A 518 9.73 -2.66 99.21
C VAL A 518 8.30 -2.92 98.74
N VAL A 519 7.44 -1.90 98.59
CA VAL A 519 6.02 -2.10 98.18
C VAL A 519 5.61 -1.29 96.94
N ALA A 520 6.58 -0.89 96.11
CA ALA A 520 6.29 -0.33 94.79
C ALA A 520 7.29 -0.88 93.75
N ALA A 521 7.13 -2.15 93.41
CA ALA A 521 7.67 -2.74 92.19
C ALA A 521 6.53 -3.38 91.41
#